data_AF-A0A7Y6VB31-F1
#
_entry.id   AF-A0A7Y6VB31-F1
#
_cell.length_a   1.000
_cell.length_b   1.000
_cell.length_c   1.000
_cell.angle_alpha   90.00
_cell.angle_beta   90.00
_cell.angle_gamma   90.00
#
_symmetry.space_group_name_H-M   'P 1'
#
loop_
_entity.id
_entity.type
_entity.pdbx_description
1 polymer ?
#
loop_
_entity_poly.entity_id
_entity_poly.type
_entity_poly.pdbx_seq_one_letter_code
_entity_poly.pdbx_strand_id
1 'polypeptide(L)'
;MAEYLSHQHAVNSIRLIYEHQGFQLVDSVPGSHVEKELGVDTRDTPLAALYAFVDEYVVLLRCQSIYFLSSDHKNNPSAMIFYRLSIRQLRTLTSIRVLCSYGLDANARLQLRLFYETAQLWVRFRIDQDILIDYTACTTPEAANKFWHRYLSKDKTERYLRQQMKEGGLSWIGGMEDQINDLKQKLSLVAHPTLIADYHETLADWNGQPEASVITKPLNSSYFTLSKAIFVTAMPFSIFPEPPYNLGSISLRKGDAGWNPIPHPTESWEDYNQRLRNMFPSLFLMAIRFFEEFDKADIG
;
A
#
# COMPACT_ATOMS: atom_id res chain seq x y z
N MET A 1 -8.41 -20.11 -20.70
CA MET A 1 -8.75 -19.52 -19.40
C MET A 1 -7.43 -19.37 -18.67
N ALA A 2 -6.99 -18.14 -18.39
CA ALA A 2 -5.71 -17.90 -17.74
C ALA A 2 -5.71 -18.55 -16.35
N GLU A 3 -4.67 -19.32 -16.03
CA GLU A 3 -4.54 -20.00 -14.74
C GLU A 3 -3.97 -18.99 -13.73
N TYR A 4 -4.81 -18.46 -12.84
CA TYR A 4 -4.37 -17.54 -11.81
C TYR A 4 -3.53 -18.26 -10.76
N LEU A 5 -2.53 -17.57 -10.22
CA LEU A 5 -1.72 -18.09 -9.13
C LEU A 5 -2.54 -18.25 -7.85
N SER A 6 -2.41 -19.40 -7.20
CA SER A 6 -3.05 -19.67 -5.91
C SER A 6 -2.52 -18.79 -4.78
N HIS A 7 -3.32 -18.66 -3.72
CA HIS A 7 -2.91 -18.04 -2.45
C HIS A 7 -1.58 -18.60 -1.93
N GLN A 8 -1.42 -19.93 -1.97
CA GLN A 8 -0.24 -20.60 -1.44
C GLN A 8 1.02 -20.25 -2.24
N HIS A 9 0.92 -20.03 -3.55
CA HIS A 9 2.05 -19.58 -4.36
C HIS A 9 2.56 -18.21 -3.89
N ALA A 10 1.65 -17.27 -3.62
CA ALA A 10 2.02 -15.95 -3.11
C ALA A 10 2.64 -16.04 -1.70
N VAL A 11 2.02 -16.77 -0.78
CA VAL A 11 2.54 -16.99 0.58
C VAL A 11 3.95 -17.60 0.58
N ASN A 12 4.18 -18.62 -0.25
CA ASN A 12 5.49 -19.25 -0.37
C ASN A 12 6.54 -18.25 -0.91
N SER A 13 6.16 -17.44 -1.89
CA SER A 13 7.04 -16.43 -2.48
C SER A 13 7.42 -15.35 -1.47
N ILE A 14 6.44 -14.88 -0.68
CA ILE A 14 6.67 -13.95 0.43
C ILE A 14 7.63 -14.57 1.44
N ARG A 15 7.35 -15.80 1.92
CA ARG A 15 8.20 -16.50 2.89
C ARG A 15 9.66 -16.60 2.43
N LEU A 16 9.89 -17.00 1.18
CA LEU A 16 11.24 -17.12 0.63
C LEU A 16 11.99 -15.78 0.62
N ILE A 17 11.31 -14.65 0.41
CA ILE A 17 11.92 -13.32 0.51
C ILE A 17 12.31 -13.02 1.95
N TYR A 18 11.42 -13.28 2.90
CA TYR A 18 11.70 -13.07 4.31
C TYR A 18 12.93 -13.87 4.76
N GLU A 19 12.98 -15.15 4.40
CA GLU A 19 14.12 -16.04 4.68
C GLU A 19 15.41 -15.52 4.03
N HIS A 20 15.37 -15.09 2.76
CA HIS A 20 16.52 -14.53 2.07
C HIS A 20 17.02 -13.22 2.72
N GLN A 21 16.12 -12.43 3.31
CA GLN A 21 16.49 -11.22 4.05
C GLN A 21 16.92 -11.50 5.50
N GLY A 22 16.90 -12.77 5.91
CA GLY A 22 17.35 -13.23 7.22
C GLY A 22 16.25 -13.30 8.28
N PHE A 23 15.00 -13.00 7.97
CA PHE A 23 13.90 -13.14 8.93
C PHE A 23 13.59 -14.61 9.20
N GLN A 24 13.32 -14.93 10.46
CA GLN A 24 12.96 -16.28 10.89
C GLN A 24 11.45 -16.37 11.03
N LEU A 25 10.80 -17.05 10.09
CA LEU A 25 9.37 -17.32 10.13
C LEU A 25 9.15 -18.70 10.74
N VAL A 26 8.44 -18.77 11.87
CA VAL A 26 8.27 -20.02 12.62
C VAL A 26 7.22 -20.94 11.96
N ASP A 27 6.08 -20.40 11.53
CA ASP A 27 4.97 -21.22 10.99
C ASP A 27 4.23 -20.59 9.79
N SER A 28 4.11 -19.26 9.72
CA SER A 28 3.37 -18.56 8.65
C SER A 28 3.97 -17.20 8.31
N VAL A 29 3.62 -16.67 7.13
CA VAL A 29 3.92 -15.27 6.80
C VAL A 29 3.04 -14.34 7.65
N PRO A 30 3.49 -13.12 7.98
CA PRO A 30 2.75 -12.22 8.86
C PRO A 30 1.36 -11.86 8.32
N GLY A 31 1.22 -11.68 7.00
CA GLY A 31 -0.05 -11.37 6.34
C GLY A 31 -1.15 -12.41 6.57
N SER A 32 -0.82 -13.67 6.90
CA SER A 32 -1.80 -14.74 7.11
C SER A 32 -2.81 -14.48 8.24
N HIS A 33 -2.53 -13.53 9.15
CA HIS A 33 -3.46 -13.15 10.22
C HIS A 33 -4.51 -12.12 9.79
N VAL A 34 -4.29 -11.40 8.69
CA VAL A 34 -5.17 -10.31 8.24
C VAL A 34 -6.55 -10.84 7.85
N GLU A 35 -6.62 -11.99 7.18
CA GLU A 35 -7.91 -12.62 6.84
C GLU A 35 -8.77 -12.88 8.09
N LYS A 36 -8.15 -13.39 9.15
CA LYS A 36 -8.81 -13.66 10.43
C LYS A 36 -9.21 -12.37 11.15
N GLU A 37 -8.36 -11.33 11.08
CA GLU A 37 -8.63 -10.02 11.68
C GLU A 37 -9.84 -9.35 11.01
N LEU A 38 -9.92 -9.43 9.67
CA LEU A 38 -11.00 -8.81 8.89
C LEU A 38 -12.26 -9.68 8.80
N GLY A 39 -12.15 -10.97 9.12
CA GLY A 39 -13.26 -11.92 9.07
C GLY A 39 -13.70 -12.31 7.67
N VAL A 40 -12.80 -12.25 6.68
CA VAL A 40 -13.13 -12.48 5.26
C VAL A 40 -12.06 -13.35 4.60
N ASP A 41 -12.41 -14.60 4.27
CA ASP A 41 -11.51 -15.60 3.69
C ASP A 41 -11.43 -15.47 2.15
N THR A 42 -10.23 -15.20 1.64
CA THR A 42 -10.02 -14.95 0.20
C THR A 42 -9.20 -16.03 -0.51
N ARG A 43 -8.85 -17.11 0.19
CA ARG A 43 -7.86 -18.10 -0.26
C ARG A 43 -8.26 -18.89 -1.49
N ASP A 44 -9.55 -19.14 -1.65
CA ASP A 44 -10.11 -19.91 -2.78
C ASP A 44 -10.65 -19.02 -3.91
N THR A 45 -10.42 -17.70 -3.83
CA THR A 45 -10.86 -16.76 -4.87
C THR A 45 -9.93 -16.79 -6.09
N PRO A 46 -10.41 -16.45 -7.31
CA PRO A 46 -9.55 -16.37 -8.49
C PRO A 46 -8.38 -15.37 -8.37
N LEU A 47 -8.47 -14.40 -7.45
CA LEU A 47 -7.44 -13.38 -7.20
C LEU A 47 -6.70 -13.60 -5.88
N ALA A 48 -6.73 -14.80 -5.32
CA ALA A 48 -6.23 -15.08 -3.98
C ALA A 48 -4.74 -14.74 -3.79
N ALA A 49 -3.91 -14.87 -4.84
CA ALA A 49 -2.52 -14.41 -4.79
C ALA A 49 -2.40 -12.89 -4.56
N LEU A 50 -3.24 -12.07 -5.19
CA LEU A 50 -3.21 -10.62 -4.99
C LEU A 50 -3.66 -10.25 -3.58
N TYR A 51 -4.68 -10.94 -3.03
CA TYR A 51 -5.09 -10.74 -1.65
C TYR A 51 -3.96 -11.07 -0.66
N ALA A 52 -3.24 -12.17 -0.86
CA ALA A 52 -2.09 -12.52 -0.02
C ALA A 52 -1.01 -11.41 -0.01
N PHE A 53 -0.74 -10.79 -1.16
CA PHE A 53 0.18 -9.64 -1.22
C PHE A 53 -0.37 -8.42 -0.51
N VAL A 54 -1.64 -8.06 -0.74
CA VAL A 54 -2.27 -6.93 -0.07
C VAL A 54 -2.24 -7.10 1.45
N ASP A 55 -2.56 -8.29 1.94
CA ASP A 55 -2.55 -8.63 3.36
C ASP A 55 -1.14 -8.52 3.95
N GLU A 56 -0.11 -8.93 3.21
CA GLU A 56 1.28 -8.73 3.61
C GLU A 56 1.66 -7.23 3.68
N TYR A 57 1.26 -6.44 2.67
CA TYR A 57 1.48 -4.99 2.67
C TYR A 57 0.75 -4.26 3.81
N VAL A 58 -0.42 -4.73 4.21
CA VAL A 58 -1.14 -4.25 5.41
C VAL A 58 -0.28 -4.43 6.66
N VAL A 59 0.32 -5.61 6.86
CA VAL A 59 1.19 -5.86 8.01
C VAL A 59 2.45 -5.00 7.96
N LEU A 60 3.07 -4.87 6.79
CA LEU A 60 4.25 -4.03 6.64
C LEU A 60 3.95 -2.55 6.96
N LEU A 61 2.87 -1.97 6.40
CA LEU A 61 2.46 -0.60 6.72
C LEU A 61 2.20 -0.42 8.22
N ARG A 62 1.66 -1.45 8.90
CA ARG A 62 1.52 -1.47 10.35
C ARG A 62 2.88 -1.42 11.06
N CYS A 63 3.85 -2.25 10.66
CA CYS A 63 5.22 -2.21 11.18
C CYS A 63 5.89 -0.83 10.96
N GLN A 64 5.73 -0.24 9.78
CA GLN A 64 6.26 1.09 9.48
C GLN A 64 5.63 2.19 10.35
N SER A 65 4.32 2.12 10.56
CA SER A 65 3.66 3.08 11.45
C SER A 65 4.26 3.04 12.86
N ILE A 66 4.54 1.84 13.37
CA ILE A 66 5.17 1.65 14.68
C ILE A 66 6.60 2.22 14.70
N TYR A 67 7.35 2.01 13.63
CA TYR A 67 8.69 2.60 13.48
C TYR A 67 8.67 4.12 13.63
N PHE A 68 7.80 4.81 12.88
CA PHE A 68 7.69 6.27 13.00
C PHE A 68 7.14 6.71 14.35
N LEU A 69 6.19 5.98 14.93
CA LEU A 69 5.66 6.26 16.26
C LEU A 69 6.76 6.17 17.34
N SER A 70 7.68 5.22 17.20
CA SER A 70 8.78 4.95 18.14
C SER A 70 9.98 5.87 17.98
N SER A 71 9.98 6.72 16.95
CA SER A 71 11.05 7.70 16.75
C SER A 71 11.04 8.80 17.81
N ASP A 72 12.21 9.42 18.01
CA ASP A 72 12.37 10.59 18.85
C ASP A 72 11.82 11.82 18.12
N HIS A 73 10.55 12.12 18.38
CA HIS A 73 9.83 13.25 17.79
C HIS A 73 10.43 14.62 18.17
N LYS A 74 11.26 14.72 19.21
CA LYS A 74 11.95 15.98 19.55
C LYS A 74 13.02 16.29 18.51
N ASN A 75 13.78 15.27 18.12
CA ASN A 75 14.84 15.39 17.13
C ASN A 75 14.31 15.24 15.69
N ASN A 76 13.20 14.51 15.51
CA ASN A 76 12.60 14.25 14.20
C ASN A 76 11.09 14.54 14.16
N PRO A 77 10.65 15.82 14.20
CA PRO A 77 9.23 16.18 14.21
C PRO A 77 8.44 15.66 13.01
N SER A 78 9.11 15.44 11.87
CA SER A 78 8.49 14.89 10.66
C SER A 78 8.00 13.46 10.82
N ALA A 79 8.53 12.70 11.78
CA ALA A 79 8.15 11.30 11.98
C ALA A 79 6.67 11.14 12.33
N MET A 80 6.09 12.05 13.11
CA MET A 80 4.66 12.03 13.42
C MET A 80 3.80 12.18 12.15
N ILE A 81 4.28 12.91 11.15
CA ILE A 81 3.57 13.07 9.87
C ILE A 81 3.63 11.77 9.08
N PHE A 82 4.80 11.15 8.98
CA PHE A 82 4.96 9.85 8.32
C PHE A 82 4.22 8.72 9.04
N TYR A 83 4.12 8.76 10.38
CA TYR A 83 3.23 7.88 11.14
C TYR A 83 1.76 8.05 10.70
N ARG A 84 1.25 9.28 10.68
CA ARG A 84 -0.14 9.57 10.26
C ARG A 84 -0.40 9.16 8.82
N LEU A 85 0.57 9.38 7.93
CA LEU A 85 0.49 8.93 6.54
C LEU A 85 0.49 7.39 6.47
N SER A 86 1.31 6.71 7.27
CA SER A 86 1.35 5.22 7.34
C SER A 86 -0.02 4.68 7.72
N ILE A 87 -0.63 5.26 8.76
CA ILE A 87 -1.97 4.88 9.21
C ILE A 87 -3.03 5.18 8.15
N ARG A 88 -2.92 6.30 7.44
CA ARG A 88 -3.84 6.61 6.33
C ARG A 88 -3.72 5.60 5.19
N GLN A 89 -2.50 5.28 4.77
CA GLN A 89 -2.22 4.26 3.76
C GLN A 89 -2.76 2.89 4.20
N LEU A 90 -2.46 2.47 5.43
CA LEU A 90 -2.96 1.24 6.02
C LEU A 90 -4.49 1.15 5.95
N ARG A 91 -5.20 2.18 6.44
CA ARG A 91 -6.67 2.22 6.43
C ARG A 91 -7.24 2.16 5.02
N THR A 92 -6.65 2.89 4.07
CA THR A 92 -7.12 2.91 2.69
C THR A 92 -6.87 1.58 1.99
N LEU A 93 -5.70 0.96 2.19
CA LEU A 93 -5.39 -0.37 1.63
C LEU A 93 -6.31 -1.46 2.18
N THR A 94 -6.52 -1.49 3.50
CA THR A 94 -7.48 -2.41 4.14
C THR A 94 -8.90 -2.18 3.60
N SER A 95 -9.31 -0.92 3.37
CA SER A 95 -10.62 -0.64 2.75
C SER A 95 -10.70 -1.20 1.33
N ILE A 96 -9.66 -1.03 0.50
CA ILE A 96 -9.61 -1.58 -0.86
C ILE A 96 -9.75 -3.10 -0.81
N ARG A 97 -8.96 -3.75 0.05
CA ARG A 97 -9.00 -5.21 0.29
C ARG A 97 -10.42 -5.67 0.58
N VAL A 98 -11.07 -5.08 1.58
CA VAL A 98 -12.43 -5.48 2.02
C VAL A 98 -13.46 -5.21 0.92
N LEU A 99 -13.43 -4.04 0.30
CA LEU A 99 -14.38 -3.67 -0.76
C LEU A 99 -14.28 -4.62 -1.95
N CYS A 100 -13.06 -4.93 -2.42
CA CYS A 100 -12.85 -5.90 -3.49
C CYS A 100 -13.33 -7.31 -3.11
N SER A 101 -13.15 -7.74 -1.85
CA SER A 101 -13.61 -9.08 -1.42
C SER A 101 -15.14 -9.23 -1.47
N TYR A 102 -15.87 -8.12 -1.34
CA TYR A 102 -17.32 -8.05 -1.51
C TYR A 102 -17.75 -7.60 -2.93
N GLY A 103 -16.81 -7.41 -3.86
CA GLY A 103 -17.09 -6.93 -5.24
C GLY A 103 -17.48 -5.49 -5.38
N LEU A 104 -17.26 -4.67 -4.36
CA LEU A 104 -17.53 -3.24 -4.39
C LEU A 104 -16.37 -2.50 -5.09
N ASP A 105 -16.07 -2.90 -6.33
CA ASP A 105 -14.88 -2.46 -7.05
C ASP A 105 -14.89 -0.97 -7.36
N ALA A 106 -16.03 -0.40 -7.74
CA ALA A 106 -16.13 1.04 -7.93
C ALA A 106 -15.74 1.82 -6.66
N ASN A 107 -16.23 1.36 -5.49
CA ASN A 107 -15.87 1.94 -4.20
C ASN A 107 -14.38 1.73 -3.88
N ALA A 108 -13.84 0.54 -4.17
CA ALA A 108 -12.43 0.24 -3.99
C ALA A 108 -11.55 1.14 -4.87
N ARG A 109 -11.96 1.45 -6.11
CA ARG A 109 -11.24 2.36 -7.01
C ARG A 109 -11.25 3.81 -6.53
N LEU A 110 -12.35 4.28 -5.93
CA LEU A 110 -12.36 5.60 -5.27
C LEU A 110 -11.33 5.67 -4.14
N GLN A 111 -11.20 4.59 -3.36
CA GLN A 111 -10.16 4.49 -2.33
C GLN A 111 -8.76 4.43 -2.96
N LEU A 112 -8.57 3.71 -4.06
CA LEU A 112 -7.29 3.62 -4.78
C LEU A 112 -6.80 4.99 -5.27
N ARG A 113 -7.71 5.88 -5.69
CA ARG A 113 -7.33 7.26 -6.03
C ARG A 113 -6.74 7.98 -4.82
N LEU A 114 -7.45 7.95 -3.69
CA LEU A 114 -6.97 8.57 -2.46
C LEU A 114 -5.63 7.97 -2.02
N PHE A 115 -5.49 6.65 -2.20
CA PHE A 115 -4.28 5.90 -1.89
C PHE A 115 -3.09 6.42 -2.70
N TYR A 116 -3.28 6.57 -4.02
CA TYR A 116 -2.27 7.10 -4.95
C TYR A 116 -1.86 8.52 -4.60
N GLU A 117 -2.81 9.44 -4.43
CA GLU A 117 -2.53 10.84 -4.10
C GLU A 117 -1.79 10.97 -2.76
N THR A 118 -2.14 10.14 -1.78
CA THR A 118 -1.44 10.11 -0.48
C THR A 118 -0.03 9.53 -0.61
N ALA A 119 0.19 8.53 -1.47
CA ALA A 119 1.50 7.95 -1.73
C ALA A 119 2.43 8.95 -2.44
N GLN A 120 1.89 9.72 -3.39
CA GLN A 120 2.63 10.82 -4.03
C GLN A 120 3.05 11.91 -3.05
N LEU A 121 2.16 12.29 -2.12
CA LEU A 121 2.49 13.24 -1.06
C LEU A 121 3.63 12.73 -0.18
N TRP A 122 3.61 11.43 0.15
CA TRP A 122 4.67 10.81 0.91
C TRP A 122 6.03 11.02 0.25
N VAL A 123 6.12 10.64 -1.03
CA VAL A 123 7.32 10.80 -1.84
C VAL A 123 7.73 12.27 -1.89
N ARG A 124 6.76 13.17 -2.10
CA ARG A 124 7.02 14.60 -2.20
C ARG A 124 7.57 15.19 -0.90
N PHE A 125 7.03 14.82 0.26
CA PHE A 125 7.54 15.26 1.57
C PHE A 125 8.96 14.77 1.87
N ARG A 126 9.43 13.73 1.18
CA ARG A 126 10.81 13.26 1.29
C ARG A 126 11.79 14.13 0.50
N ILE A 127 11.39 14.54 -0.70
CA ILE A 127 12.26 15.29 -1.62
C ILE A 127 12.24 16.79 -1.32
N ASP A 128 11.08 17.31 -0.95
CA ASP A 128 10.83 18.72 -0.72
C ASP A 128 10.36 18.92 0.72
N GLN A 129 11.21 19.51 1.56
CA GLN A 129 10.84 19.78 2.96
C GLN A 129 9.95 21.02 3.10
N ASP A 130 9.93 21.93 2.13
CA ASP A 130 9.13 23.16 2.21
C ASP A 130 7.64 22.84 2.12
N ILE A 131 7.27 21.89 1.25
CA ILE A 131 5.88 21.40 1.18
C ILE A 131 5.45 20.71 2.48
N LEU A 132 6.38 20.08 3.23
CA LEU A 132 6.07 19.44 4.50
C LEU A 132 5.71 20.50 5.55
N ILE A 133 6.44 21.61 5.59
CA ILE A 133 6.13 22.75 6.46
C ILE A 133 4.73 23.28 6.13
N ASP A 134 4.45 23.54 4.85
CA ASP A 134 3.14 24.01 4.41
C ASP A 134 2.01 23.02 4.75
N TYR A 135 2.27 21.71 4.64
CA TYR A 135 1.32 20.67 5.01
C TYR A 135 1.03 20.69 6.52
N THR A 136 2.05 20.83 7.36
CA THR A 136 1.84 20.92 8.83
C THR A 136 1.06 22.14 9.26
N ALA A 137 1.13 23.22 8.49
CA ALA A 137 0.36 24.44 8.73
C ALA A 137 -1.13 24.32 8.31
N CYS A 138 -1.51 23.27 7.59
CA CYS A 138 -2.89 23.06 7.13
C CYS A 138 -3.79 22.52 8.25
N THR A 139 -4.21 23.40 9.16
CA THR A 139 -5.10 23.05 10.29
C THR A 139 -6.58 23.30 10.01
N THR A 140 -6.94 23.98 8.91
CA THR A 140 -8.32 24.27 8.52
C THR A 140 -8.66 23.73 7.13
N PRO A 141 -9.95 23.48 6.81
CA PRO A 141 -10.38 23.07 5.48
C PRO A 141 -9.96 24.04 4.36
N GLU A 142 -9.99 25.35 4.61
CA GLU A 142 -9.61 26.37 3.63
C GLU A 142 -8.10 26.33 3.36
N ALA A 143 -7.28 26.15 4.41
CA ALA A 143 -5.84 26.00 4.28
C ALA A 143 -5.50 24.70 3.52
N ALA A 144 -6.17 23.59 3.85
CA ALA A 144 -6.03 22.32 3.15
C ALA A 144 -6.41 22.43 1.66
N ASN A 145 -7.48 23.16 1.34
CA ASN A 145 -7.89 23.40 -0.04
C ASN A 145 -6.87 24.27 -0.80
N LYS A 146 -6.34 25.32 -0.16
CA LYS A 146 -5.25 26.13 -0.74
C LYS A 146 -4.00 25.29 -1.00
N PHE A 147 -3.63 24.43 -0.05
CA PHE A 147 -2.52 23.48 -0.21
C PHE A 147 -2.75 22.54 -1.38
N TRP A 148 -3.96 21.96 -1.47
CA TRP A 148 -4.35 21.09 -2.58
C TRP A 148 -4.19 21.79 -3.94
N HIS A 149 -4.74 23.00 -4.08
CA HIS A 149 -4.60 23.77 -5.31
C HIS A 149 -3.16 24.19 -5.59
N ARG A 150 -2.37 24.48 -4.55
CA ARG A 150 -0.97 24.87 -4.69
C ARG A 150 -0.09 23.72 -5.17
N TYR A 151 -0.24 22.53 -4.59
CA TYR A 151 0.72 21.44 -4.75
C TYR A 151 0.22 20.17 -5.43
N LEU A 152 -1.07 19.84 -5.35
CA LEU A 152 -1.60 18.56 -5.83
C LEU A 152 -2.39 18.70 -7.12
N SER A 153 -3.22 19.73 -7.24
CA SER A 153 -4.09 19.92 -8.39
C SER A 153 -3.31 19.93 -9.72
N LYS A 154 -3.94 19.43 -10.79
CA LYS A 154 -3.37 19.41 -12.15
C LYS A 154 -1.98 18.76 -12.19
N ASP A 155 -1.83 17.62 -11.52
CA ASP A 155 -0.61 16.81 -11.52
C ASP A 155 0.66 17.57 -11.09
N LYS A 156 0.53 18.62 -10.28
CA LYS A 156 1.67 19.48 -9.89
C LYS A 156 2.73 18.70 -9.11
N THR A 157 2.29 17.84 -8.18
CA THR A 157 3.19 16.99 -7.41
C THR A 157 3.93 16.02 -8.34
N GLU A 158 3.21 15.32 -9.21
CA GLU A 158 3.80 14.38 -10.16
C GLU A 158 4.80 15.04 -11.11
N ARG A 159 4.47 16.21 -11.68
CA ARG A 159 5.37 16.96 -12.56
C ARG A 159 6.67 17.35 -11.87
N TYR A 160 6.57 17.82 -10.64
CA TYR A 160 7.76 18.13 -9.85
C TYR A 160 8.60 16.89 -9.55
N LEU A 161 7.97 15.78 -9.15
CA LEU A 161 8.68 14.53 -8.85
C LEU A 161 9.41 14.00 -10.08
N ARG A 162 8.76 14.04 -11.26
CA ARG A 162 9.39 13.72 -12.55
C ARG A 162 10.58 14.61 -12.86
N GLN A 163 10.45 15.92 -12.62
CA GLN A 163 11.54 16.86 -12.84
C GLN A 163 12.73 16.58 -11.91
N GLN A 164 12.48 16.43 -10.61
CA GLN A 164 13.53 16.17 -9.61
C GLN A 164 14.28 14.86 -9.88
N MET A 165 13.56 13.77 -10.19
CA MET A 165 14.21 12.50 -10.53
C MET A 165 15.05 12.62 -11.81
N LYS A 166 14.52 13.30 -12.83
CA LYS A 166 15.23 13.51 -14.10
C LYS A 166 16.52 14.33 -13.91
N GLU A 167 16.49 15.37 -13.08
CA GLU A 167 17.67 16.15 -12.72
C GLU A 167 18.73 15.29 -12.00
N GLY A 168 18.30 14.30 -11.22
CA GLY A 168 19.16 13.28 -10.61
C GLY A 168 19.57 12.12 -11.53
N GLY A 169 19.20 12.14 -12.81
CA GLY A 169 19.49 11.06 -13.77
C GLY A 169 18.66 9.79 -13.60
N LEU A 170 17.58 9.85 -12.82
CA LEU A 170 16.67 8.73 -12.56
C LEU A 170 15.32 8.93 -13.25
N SER A 171 14.63 7.84 -13.55
CA SER A 171 13.22 7.91 -13.98
C SER A 171 12.28 7.95 -12.78
N TRP A 172 11.15 8.63 -12.95
CA TRP A 172 10.09 8.64 -11.95
C TRP A 172 9.42 7.27 -11.90
N ILE A 173 9.52 6.59 -10.76
CA ILE A 173 9.01 5.22 -10.56
C ILE A 173 9.61 4.24 -11.60
N GLY A 174 10.91 4.36 -11.88
CA GLY A 174 11.64 3.29 -12.57
C GLY A 174 11.20 3.00 -14.01
N GLY A 175 10.54 3.93 -14.70
CA GLY A 175 10.08 3.73 -16.09
C GLY A 175 8.65 3.19 -16.21
N MET A 176 7.86 3.21 -15.13
CA MET A 176 6.48 2.73 -15.11
C MET A 176 5.45 3.81 -15.43
N GLU A 177 5.79 4.78 -16.28
CA GLU A 177 4.89 5.89 -16.64
C GLU A 177 3.59 5.40 -17.27
N ASP A 178 3.62 4.33 -18.07
CA ASP A 178 2.43 3.76 -18.70
C ASP A 178 1.47 3.17 -17.67
N GLN A 179 2.00 2.51 -16.63
CA GLN A 179 1.21 1.94 -15.54
C GLN A 179 0.49 3.03 -14.73
N ILE A 180 1.13 4.20 -14.58
CA ILE A 180 0.57 5.39 -13.91
C ILE A 180 -0.49 6.06 -14.80
N ASN A 181 -0.23 6.16 -16.10
CA ASN A 181 -1.19 6.74 -17.04
C ASN A 181 -2.46 5.88 -17.12
N ASP A 182 -2.32 4.56 -17.23
CA ASP A 182 -3.44 3.60 -17.18
C ASP A 182 -4.22 3.71 -15.87
N LEU A 183 -3.50 3.79 -14.73
CA LEU A 183 -4.11 4.02 -13.42
C LEU A 183 -4.98 5.29 -13.44
N LYS A 184 -4.42 6.43 -13.84
CA LYS A 184 -5.12 7.72 -13.84
C LYS A 184 -6.32 7.75 -14.78
N GLN A 185 -6.21 7.14 -15.95
CA GLN A 185 -7.30 7.05 -16.91
C GLN A 185 -8.50 6.31 -16.30
N LYS A 186 -8.27 5.14 -15.71
CA LYS A 186 -9.31 4.31 -15.11
C LYS A 186 -9.89 4.92 -13.83
N LEU A 187 -9.08 5.61 -13.03
CA LEU A 187 -9.56 6.36 -11.85
C LEU A 187 -10.44 7.56 -12.23
N SER A 188 -10.08 8.29 -13.29
CA SER A 188 -10.84 9.46 -13.75
C SER A 188 -12.25 9.10 -14.21
N LEU A 189 -12.40 7.92 -14.81
CA LEU A 189 -13.71 7.42 -15.24
C LEU A 189 -14.60 7.12 -14.02
N VAL A 190 -14.09 6.41 -13.01
CA VAL A 190 -14.90 6.03 -11.85
C VAL A 190 -15.31 7.22 -10.97
N ALA A 191 -14.51 8.30 -10.96
CA ALA A 191 -14.84 9.52 -10.23
C ALA A 191 -15.82 10.45 -10.97
N HIS A 192 -16.30 10.08 -12.17
CA HIS A 192 -17.23 10.91 -12.93
C HIS A 192 -18.64 10.89 -12.27
N PRO A 193 -19.30 12.04 -12.03
CA PRO A 193 -20.59 12.10 -11.34
C PRO A 193 -21.68 11.21 -11.95
N THR A 194 -21.73 11.08 -13.28
CA THR A 194 -22.67 10.17 -13.98
C THR A 194 -22.44 8.71 -13.59
N LEU A 195 -21.18 8.31 -13.42
CA LEU A 195 -20.86 6.94 -13.06
C LEU A 195 -21.04 6.72 -11.55
N ILE A 196 -20.76 7.71 -10.70
CA ILE A 196 -21.06 7.64 -9.25
C ILE A 196 -22.57 7.44 -9.00
N ALA A 197 -23.44 8.07 -9.80
CA ALA A 197 -24.88 7.90 -9.72
C ALA A 197 -25.39 6.56 -10.31
N ASP A 198 -24.61 5.92 -11.18
CA ASP A 198 -24.96 4.69 -11.89
C ASP A 198 -24.33 3.43 -11.25
N TYR A 199 -23.26 3.61 -10.45
CA TYR A 199 -22.60 2.55 -9.69
C TYR A 199 -23.41 2.12 -8.45
N HIS A 200 -24.62 1.62 -8.69
CA HIS A 200 -25.26 0.66 -7.80
C HIS A 200 -24.77 -0.74 -8.21
N GLU A 201 -23.48 -1.02 -8.01
CA GLU A 201 -22.89 -2.35 -8.20
C GLU A 201 -23.32 -3.26 -7.04
N THR A 202 -24.58 -3.67 -7.06
CA THR A 202 -25.10 -4.81 -6.29
C THR A 202 -25.17 -6.02 -7.21
N LEU A 203 -24.11 -6.27 -7.99
CA LEU A 203 -24.13 -7.29 -9.04
C LEU A 203 -24.10 -8.74 -8.54
N ALA A 204 -24.21 -8.96 -7.22
CA ALA A 204 -24.59 -10.25 -6.65
C ALA A 204 -25.06 -10.10 -5.19
N ASP A 205 -25.83 -9.05 -4.86
CA ASP A 205 -26.14 -8.79 -3.46
C ASP A 205 -26.91 -9.97 -2.81
N TRP A 206 -26.15 -10.76 -2.05
CA TRP A 206 -26.60 -11.60 -0.94
C TRP A 206 -27.43 -12.84 -1.32
N ASN A 207 -27.21 -13.41 -2.50
CA ASN A 207 -27.81 -14.70 -2.87
C ASN A 207 -27.08 -15.89 -2.19
N GLY A 208 -27.32 -16.07 -0.89
CA GLY A 208 -27.13 -17.35 -0.21
C GLY A 208 -25.99 -17.37 0.81
N GLN A 209 -26.40 -17.35 2.09
CA GLN A 209 -25.59 -17.51 3.30
C GLN A 209 -24.55 -16.41 3.59
N PRO A 210 -24.73 -15.62 4.67
CA PRO A 210 -23.77 -14.60 5.13
C PRO A 210 -22.35 -15.13 5.36
N GLU A 211 -22.21 -16.45 5.54
CA GLU A 211 -20.97 -17.17 5.84
C GLU A 211 -20.13 -17.48 4.58
N ALA A 212 -20.70 -17.35 3.37
CA ALA A 212 -20.01 -17.56 2.09
C ALA A 212 -19.90 -16.25 1.26
N SER A 213 -19.63 -15.15 1.95
CA SER A 213 -19.82 -13.76 1.47
C SER A 213 -18.70 -13.19 0.59
N VAL A 214 -17.81 -14.05 0.06
CA VAL A 214 -16.68 -13.62 -0.80
C VAL A 214 -16.94 -13.97 -2.26
N ILE A 215 -16.56 -13.05 -3.16
CA ILE A 215 -16.81 -13.22 -4.58
C ILE A 215 -15.99 -14.37 -5.18
N THR A 216 -16.72 -15.32 -5.78
CA THR A 216 -16.16 -16.46 -6.52
C THR A 216 -15.87 -16.16 -8.00
N LYS A 217 -16.44 -15.08 -8.54
CA LYS A 217 -16.22 -14.58 -9.91
C LYS A 217 -15.95 -13.08 -9.90
N PRO A 218 -14.70 -12.65 -9.65
CA PRO A 218 -14.35 -11.25 -9.59
C PRO A 218 -14.50 -10.61 -10.97
N LEU A 219 -14.87 -9.35 -11.00
CA LEU A 219 -14.83 -8.55 -12.22
C LEU A 219 -13.36 -8.27 -12.56
N ASN A 220 -13.04 -8.05 -13.85
CA ASN A 220 -11.71 -7.59 -14.26
C ASN A 220 -11.31 -6.27 -13.55
N SER A 221 -12.31 -5.53 -13.05
CA SER A 221 -12.10 -4.36 -12.21
C SER A 221 -11.43 -4.65 -10.87
N SER A 222 -11.70 -5.78 -10.22
CA SER A 222 -11.07 -6.17 -8.95
C SER A 222 -9.60 -6.46 -9.15
N TYR A 223 -9.25 -7.17 -10.24
CA TYR A 223 -7.87 -7.45 -10.61
C TYR A 223 -7.07 -6.16 -10.79
N PHE A 224 -7.58 -5.22 -11.60
CA PHE A 224 -6.96 -3.90 -11.77
C PHE A 224 -6.80 -3.18 -10.43
N THR A 225 -7.83 -3.19 -9.57
CA THR A 225 -7.81 -2.40 -8.33
C THR A 225 -6.79 -2.95 -7.32
N LEU A 226 -6.79 -4.27 -7.11
CA LEU A 226 -5.84 -4.94 -6.21
C LEU A 226 -4.41 -4.82 -6.73
N SER A 227 -4.18 -5.06 -8.03
CA SER A 227 -2.85 -4.95 -8.62
C SER A 227 -2.30 -3.52 -8.46
N LYS A 228 -3.07 -2.51 -8.83
CA LYS A 228 -2.65 -1.12 -8.68
C LYS A 228 -2.53 -0.69 -7.21
N ALA A 229 -3.32 -1.25 -6.30
CA ALA A 229 -3.12 -1.00 -4.87
C ALA A 229 -1.76 -1.52 -4.40
N ILE A 230 -1.37 -2.72 -4.80
CA ILE A 230 -0.04 -3.25 -4.48
C ILE A 230 1.05 -2.33 -5.07
N PHE A 231 0.90 -1.90 -6.32
CA PHE A 231 1.85 -0.98 -6.98
C PHE A 231 1.97 0.37 -6.25
N VAL A 232 0.83 0.98 -5.91
CA VAL A 232 0.78 2.27 -5.22
C VAL A 232 1.39 2.16 -3.81
N THR A 233 1.16 1.05 -3.11
CA THR A 233 1.71 0.84 -1.76
C THR A 233 3.22 0.93 -1.77
N ALA A 234 3.86 0.54 -2.87
CA ALA A 234 5.31 0.57 -2.97
C ALA A 234 5.92 1.94 -3.27
N MET A 235 5.16 2.90 -3.80
CA MET A 235 5.68 4.21 -4.18
C MET A 235 6.42 4.95 -3.05
N PRO A 236 5.90 5.01 -1.80
CA PRO A 236 6.60 5.63 -0.67
C PRO A 236 7.99 5.07 -0.40
N PHE A 237 8.25 3.83 -0.82
CA PHE A 237 9.48 3.07 -0.56
C PHE A 237 10.47 3.12 -1.72
N SER A 238 10.10 3.75 -2.84
CA SER A 238 10.95 3.87 -4.03
C SER A 238 12.06 4.92 -3.87
N ILE A 239 12.06 5.72 -2.80
CA ILE A 239 13.06 6.76 -2.57
C ILE A 239 14.03 6.30 -1.48
N PHE A 240 15.28 6.02 -1.88
CA PHE A 240 16.41 5.85 -0.98
C PHE A 240 17.45 6.94 -1.21
N PRO A 241 18.19 7.38 -0.17
CA PRO A 241 18.06 6.98 1.23
C PRO A 241 17.08 7.84 2.04
N GLU A 242 16.25 7.23 2.88
CA GLU A 242 15.56 7.94 3.96
C GLU A 242 16.55 8.32 5.09
N PRO A 243 16.42 9.52 5.69
CA PRO A 243 17.20 9.90 6.85
C PRO A 243 16.91 8.97 8.03
N PRO A 244 17.93 8.57 8.82
CA PRO A 244 17.71 7.70 9.97
C PRO A 244 16.90 8.43 11.05
N TYR A 245 15.80 7.83 11.49
CA TYR A 245 15.04 8.32 12.63
C TYR A 245 15.63 7.71 13.91
N ASN A 246 16.27 8.55 14.73
CA ASN A 246 16.68 8.16 16.08
C ASN A 246 15.44 7.78 16.89
N LEU A 247 15.56 6.78 17.76
CA LEU A 247 14.42 6.22 18.48
C LEU A 247 14.31 6.79 19.90
N GLY A 248 13.09 7.15 20.27
CA GLY A 248 12.75 7.63 21.61
C GLY A 248 12.15 6.51 22.44
N SER A 249 12.96 5.53 22.84
CA SER A 249 12.66 4.44 23.80
C SER A 249 11.18 4.08 24.02
N ILE A 250 10.42 3.74 22.97
CA ILE A 250 9.12 3.07 23.17
C ILE A 250 9.43 1.58 23.30
N SER A 251 9.37 1.07 24.54
CA SER A 251 9.46 -0.36 24.79
C SER A 251 8.22 -1.05 24.21
N LEU A 252 8.34 -1.59 23.01
CA LEU A 252 7.34 -2.49 22.40
C LEU A 252 7.24 -3.83 23.15
N ARG A 253 8.07 -4.05 24.18
CA ARG A 253 8.17 -5.30 24.96
C ARG A 253 7.12 -5.45 26.06
N LYS A 254 6.19 -4.51 26.29
CA LYS A 254 5.06 -4.76 27.20
C LYS A 254 3.98 -5.57 26.48
N GLY A 255 4.18 -6.88 26.54
CA GLY A 255 3.56 -7.98 25.81
C GLY A 255 2.05 -8.22 25.89
N ASP A 256 1.19 -7.21 26.15
CA ASP A 256 -0.26 -7.47 26.26
C ASP A 256 -1.07 -7.19 24.99
N ALA A 257 -0.43 -6.68 23.93
CA ALA A 257 -1.16 -6.26 22.74
C ALA A 257 -1.29 -7.34 21.65
N GLY A 258 -0.68 -8.53 21.79
CA GLY A 258 -0.80 -9.62 20.80
C GLY A 258 -0.06 -9.39 19.48
N TRP A 259 0.78 -8.36 19.39
CA TRP A 259 1.52 -7.99 18.18
C TRP A 259 3.00 -8.34 18.34
N ASN A 260 3.42 -9.49 17.82
CA ASN A 260 4.82 -9.86 17.84
C ASN A 260 5.53 -9.28 16.60
N PRO A 261 6.59 -8.46 16.76
CA PRO A 261 7.45 -8.11 15.64
C PRO A 261 7.95 -9.41 14.96
N ILE A 262 8.15 -9.35 13.64
CA ILE A 262 8.66 -10.47 12.87
C ILE A 262 10.02 -10.87 13.46
N PRO A 263 10.26 -12.11 13.87
CA PRO A 263 11.54 -12.48 14.46
C PRO A 263 12.69 -12.25 13.47
N HIS A 264 13.77 -11.63 13.93
CA HIS A 264 14.99 -11.42 13.14
C HIS A 264 16.22 -11.80 14.00
N PRO A 265 17.21 -12.50 13.42
CA PRO A 265 18.32 -13.13 14.16
C PRO A 265 19.23 -12.13 14.87
N THR A 266 19.29 -10.90 14.37
CA THR A 266 19.97 -9.81 15.06
C THR A 266 18.99 -9.22 16.07
N GLU A 267 19.03 -9.66 17.32
CA GLU A 267 18.15 -9.15 18.40
C GLU A 267 18.33 -7.64 18.71
N SER A 268 19.20 -6.94 17.98
CA SER A 268 19.29 -5.48 18.01
C SER A 268 18.09 -4.86 17.26
N TRP A 269 17.43 -3.93 17.92
CA TRP A 269 16.23 -3.28 17.39
C TRP A 269 16.56 -2.40 16.17
N GLU A 270 17.76 -1.81 16.15
CA GLU A 270 18.29 -1.01 15.05
C GLU A 270 18.44 -1.84 13.77
N ASP A 271 19.08 -3.03 13.85
CA ASP A 271 19.28 -3.91 12.70
C ASP A 271 17.93 -4.47 12.20
N TYR A 272 17.06 -4.87 13.11
CA TYR A 272 15.70 -5.31 12.78
C TYR A 272 14.93 -4.27 11.97
N ASN A 273 14.96 -3.00 12.40
CA ASN A 273 14.28 -1.91 11.72
C ASN A 273 14.90 -1.59 10.36
N GLN A 274 16.23 -1.59 10.26
CA GLN A 274 16.91 -1.39 8.99
C GLN A 274 16.52 -2.48 7.98
N ARG A 275 16.38 -3.72 8.45
CA ARG A 275 15.96 -4.85 7.63
C ARG A 275 14.48 -4.76 7.24
N LEU A 276 13.60 -4.41 8.17
CA LEU A 276 12.19 -4.11 7.88
C LEU A 276 12.08 -3.02 6.79
N ARG A 277 12.84 -1.93 6.91
CA ARG A 277 12.89 -0.86 5.91
C ARG A 277 13.28 -1.39 4.52
N ASN A 278 14.29 -2.25 4.44
CA ASN A 278 14.76 -2.84 3.18
C ASN A 278 13.83 -3.93 2.63
N MET A 279 12.88 -4.41 3.43
CA MET A 279 11.92 -5.43 3.01
C MET A 279 10.84 -4.88 2.09
N PHE A 280 10.38 -3.64 2.30
CA PHE A 280 9.35 -3.03 1.44
C PHE A 280 9.79 -2.93 -0.04
N PRO A 281 11.00 -2.45 -0.38
CA PRO A 281 11.48 -2.47 -1.75
C PRO A 281 11.67 -3.90 -2.30
N SER A 282 12.05 -4.85 -1.45
CA SER A 282 12.25 -6.24 -1.87
C SER A 282 10.93 -6.92 -2.26
N LEU A 283 9.88 -6.71 -1.46
CA LEU A 283 8.54 -7.19 -1.76
C LEU A 283 7.90 -6.42 -2.93
N PHE A 284 8.26 -5.16 -3.10
CA PHE A 284 7.88 -4.38 -4.29
C PHE A 284 8.46 -4.96 -5.57
N LEU A 285 9.77 -5.22 -5.62
CA LEU A 285 10.42 -5.80 -6.81
C LEU A 285 9.82 -7.14 -7.20
N MET A 286 9.35 -7.92 -6.23
CA MET A 286 8.62 -9.15 -6.51
C MET A 286 7.20 -8.86 -6.99
N ALA A 287 6.45 -7.98 -6.33
CA ALA A 287 5.12 -7.57 -6.77
C ALA A 287 5.12 -7.02 -8.21
N ILE A 288 6.18 -6.31 -8.61
CA ILE A 288 6.40 -5.86 -10.00
C ILE A 288 6.46 -7.04 -10.97
N ARG A 289 7.25 -8.07 -10.67
CA ARG A 289 7.29 -9.28 -11.51
C ARG A 289 5.94 -9.96 -11.60
N PHE A 290 5.18 -9.97 -10.49
CA PHE A 290 3.80 -10.46 -10.51
C PHE A 290 2.91 -9.59 -11.43
N PHE A 291 3.03 -8.25 -11.42
CA PHE A 291 2.29 -7.38 -12.35
C PHE A 291 2.63 -7.65 -13.82
N GLU A 292 3.91 -7.79 -14.16
CA GLU A 292 4.33 -8.03 -15.54
C GLU A 292 3.87 -9.39 -16.08
N GLU A 293 3.80 -10.41 -15.23
CA GLU A 293 3.31 -11.74 -15.59
C GLU A 293 1.79 -11.72 -15.84
N PHE A 294 1.03 -10.97 -15.05
CA PHE A 294 -0.42 -10.90 -15.21
C PHE A 294 -0.88 -9.92 -16.31
N ASP A 295 -0.20 -8.80 -16.54
CA ASP A 295 -0.50 -7.92 -17.69
C ASP A 295 -0.32 -8.65 -19.03
N LYS A 296 0.56 -9.66 -19.09
CA LYS A 296 0.70 -10.55 -20.26
C LYS A 296 -0.45 -11.56 -20.38
N ALA A 297 -1.07 -11.96 -19.26
CA ALA A 297 -2.17 -12.90 -19.22
C ALA A 297 -3.51 -12.29 -19.67
N ASP A 298 -3.71 -10.97 -19.47
CA ASP A 298 -4.90 -10.22 -19.92
C ASP A 298 -4.87 -9.87 -21.43
N ILE A 299 -3.75 -10.12 -22.12
CA ILE A 299 -3.60 -9.93 -23.59
C ILE A 299 -3.87 -11.25 -24.35
N GLY A 300 -4.27 -12.32 -23.66
CA GLY A 300 -4.55 -13.66 -24.22
C GLY A 300 -6.03 -14.01 -24.38
#